data_AF-A0A093IIF8-F1
#
_entry.id   AF-A0A093IIF8-F1
#
_cell.length_a   1.000
_cell.length_b   1.000
_cell.length_c   1.000
_cell.angle_alpha   90.00
_cell.angle_beta   90.00
_cell.angle_gamma   90.00
#
_symmetry.space_group_name_H-M   'P 1'
#
loop_
_entity.id
_entity.type
_entity.pdbx_description
1 polymer ?
#
loop_
_entity_poly.entity_id
_entity_poly.type
_entity_poly.pdbx_seq_one_letter_code
_entity_poly.pdbx_strand_id
1 'polypeptide(L)'
;ISDDKKQMVANIEKQLEEARELLEQMELEVREIPPQSRGMYSSRMRSYKQEMGKLEADFKRSRIAYSDEVRNELLGDDGNSSENQRAHLLDNTERLERSSRRLEAGYQIAVET
;
A
#
# COMPACT_ATOMS: atom_id res chain seq x y z
N ILE A 1 15.14 5.81 3.35
CA ILE A 1 13.90 6.09 2.59
C ILE A 1 12.64 5.55 3.30
N SER A 2 12.65 4.36 3.91
CA SER A 2 11.48 3.79 4.61
C SER A 2 11.11 4.52 5.92
N ASP A 3 12.07 4.88 6.77
CA ASP A 3 11.77 5.44 8.11
C ASP A 3 11.31 6.91 8.07
N ASP A 4 11.89 7.74 7.20
CA ASP A 4 11.46 9.15 7.07
C ASP A 4 10.00 9.25 6.63
N LYS A 5 9.57 8.40 5.69
CA LYS A 5 8.18 8.34 5.23
C LYS A 5 7.24 7.79 6.31
N LYS A 6 7.64 6.77 7.09
CA LYS A 6 6.84 6.29 8.23
C LYS A 6 6.67 7.37 9.30
N GLN A 7 7.73 8.09 9.62
CA GLN A 7 7.66 9.22 10.54
C GLN A 7 6.74 10.32 9.99
N MET A 8 6.79 10.58 8.68
CA MET A 8 5.91 11.55 8.04
C MET A 8 4.43 11.12 8.10
N VAL A 9 4.12 9.84 7.86
CA VAL A 9 2.76 9.29 8.01
C VAL A 9 2.27 9.47 9.44
N ALA A 10 3.08 9.13 10.45
CA ALA A 10 2.74 9.31 11.86
C ALA A 10 2.52 10.79 12.22
N ASN A 11 3.35 11.69 11.68
CA ASN A 11 3.18 13.13 11.89
C ASN A 11 1.88 13.64 11.28
N ILE A 12 1.52 13.18 10.06
CA ILE A 12 0.25 13.56 9.42
C ILE A 12 -0.94 13.03 10.21
N GLU A 13 -0.87 11.79 10.72
CA GLU A 13 -1.93 11.23 11.59
C GLU A 13 -2.14 12.08 12.85
N LYS A 14 -1.04 12.49 13.50
CA LYS A 14 -1.09 13.39 14.67
C LYS A 14 -1.71 14.74 14.32
N GLN A 15 -1.31 15.36 13.21
CA GLN A 15 -1.84 16.65 12.78
C GLN A 15 -3.31 16.58 12.38
N LEU A 16 -3.75 15.47 11.77
CA LEU A 16 -5.16 15.24 11.48
C LEU A 16 -5.97 15.15 12.77
N GLU A 17 -5.47 14.46 13.78
CA GLU A 17 -6.16 14.37 15.06
C GLU A 17 -6.25 15.74 15.76
N GLU A 18 -5.15 16.49 15.84
CA GLU A 18 -5.15 17.85 16.37
C GLU A 18 -6.13 18.78 15.62
N ALA A 19 -6.24 18.62 14.29
CA ALA A 19 -7.20 19.38 13.49
C ALA A 19 -8.65 18.98 13.79
N ARG A 20 -8.94 17.71 14.09
CA ARG A 20 -10.29 17.28 14.53
C ARG A 20 -10.64 17.89 15.87
N GLU A 21 -9.75 17.78 16.85
CA GLU A 21 -9.95 18.35 18.18
C GLU A 21 -10.20 19.85 18.10
N LEU A 22 -9.44 20.57 17.26
CA LEU A 22 -9.65 21.99 17.04
C LEU A 22 -11.02 22.29 16.41
N LEU A 23 -11.47 21.48 15.44
CA LEU A 23 -12.81 21.66 14.86
C LEU A 23 -13.91 21.41 15.88
N GLU A 24 -13.76 20.41 16.75
CA GLU A 24 -14.71 20.16 17.84
C GLU A 24 -14.76 21.34 18.82
N GLN A 25 -13.61 21.90 19.21
CA GLN A 25 -13.55 23.10 20.03
C GLN A 25 -14.24 24.28 19.35
N MET A 26 -13.99 24.50 18.05
CA MET A 26 -14.66 25.55 17.28
C MET A 26 -16.18 25.33 17.22
N GLU A 27 -16.67 24.09 17.14
CA GLU A 27 -18.11 23.83 17.22
C GLU A 27 -18.74 24.26 18.54
N LEU A 28 -18.05 24.01 19.65
CA LEU A 28 -18.49 24.42 20.97
C LEU A 28 -18.54 25.95 21.05
N GLU A 29 -17.48 26.63 20.64
CA GLU A 29 -17.42 28.10 20.61
C GLU A 29 -18.53 28.70 19.74
N VAL A 30 -18.80 28.12 18.56
CA VAL A 30 -19.86 28.59 17.66
C VAL A 30 -21.26 28.46 18.28
N ARG A 31 -21.48 27.48 19.17
CA ARG A 31 -22.75 27.35 19.91
C ARG A 31 -22.96 28.48 20.90
N GLU A 32 -21.89 28.99 21.51
CA GLU A 32 -21.92 30.11 22.46
C GLU A 32 -22.15 31.47 21.77
N ILE A 33 -21.86 31.59 20.47
CA ILE A 33 -22.07 32.84 19.71
C ILE A 33 -23.57 33.17 19.60
N PRO A 34 -24.01 34.43 19.80
CA PRO A 34 -25.39 34.85 19.60
C PRO A 34 -25.93 34.51 18.20
N PRO A 35 -27.21 34.12 18.06
CA PRO A 35 -27.77 33.69 16.76
C PRO A 35 -27.61 34.71 15.63
N GLN A 36 -27.62 36.01 15.96
CA GLN A 36 -27.53 37.13 15.03
C GLN A 36 -26.18 37.19 14.29
N SER A 37 -25.09 36.75 14.93
CA SER A 37 -23.73 36.76 14.36
C SER A 37 -23.22 35.36 13.99
N ARG A 38 -23.94 34.30 14.38
CA ARG A 38 -23.54 32.89 14.18
C ARG A 38 -23.53 32.42 12.73
N GLY A 39 -24.29 33.07 11.84
CA GLY A 39 -24.51 32.59 10.46
C GLY A 39 -23.23 32.39 9.65
N MET A 40 -22.31 33.38 9.70
CA MET A 40 -21.03 33.31 9.00
C MET A 40 -20.14 32.17 9.51
N TYR A 41 -20.02 32.04 10.84
CA TYR A 41 -19.22 30.99 11.46
C TYR A 41 -19.77 29.59 11.21
N SER A 42 -21.11 29.44 11.20
CA SER A 42 -21.76 28.17 10.88
C SER A 42 -21.46 27.73 9.45
N SER A 43 -21.43 28.67 8.49
CA SER A 43 -21.05 28.38 7.11
C SER A 43 -19.61 27.94 7.02
N ARG A 44 -18.70 28.67 7.67
CA ARG A 44 -17.28 28.37 7.68
C ARG A 44 -16.97 27.01 8.33
N MET A 45 -17.68 26.66 9.41
CA MET A 45 -17.58 25.34 10.04
C MET A 45 -18.01 24.20 9.13
N ARG A 46 -19.08 24.37 8.34
CA ARG A 46 -19.48 23.35 7.35
C ARG A 46 -18.39 23.14 6.30
N SER A 47 -17.82 24.22 5.77
CA SER A 47 -16.72 24.14 4.81
C SER A 47 -15.49 23.44 5.40
N TYR A 48 -15.11 23.77 6.64
CA TYR A 48 -13.98 23.11 7.30
C TYR A 48 -14.21 21.62 7.56
N LYS A 49 -15.41 21.21 7.97
CA LYS A 49 -15.76 19.79 8.08
C LYS A 49 -15.66 19.06 6.74
N GLN A 50 -16.10 19.70 5.66
CA GLN A 50 -16.01 19.11 4.31
C GLN A 50 -14.56 18.94 3.87
N GLU A 51 -13.72 19.97 4.03
CA GLU A 51 -12.29 19.90 3.72
C GLU A 51 -11.58 18.88 4.60
N MET A 52 -11.93 18.78 5.89
CA MET A 52 -11.37 17.77 6.78
C MET A 52 -11.70 16.35 6.31
N GLY A 53 -12.95 16.07 5.95
CA GLY A 53 -13.35 14.78 5.39
C GLY A 53 -12.64 14.45 4.07
N LYS A 54 -12.39 15.46 3.23
CA LYS A 54 -11.60 15.29 2.00
C LYS A 54 -10.14 14.95 2.29
N LEU A 55 -9.51 15.68 3.22
CA LEU A 55 -8.12 15.48 3.61
C LEU A 55 -7.89 14.08 4.19
N GLU A 56 -8.80 13.59 5.02
CA GLU A 56 -8.76 12.22 5.54
C GLU A 56 -8.89 11.17 4.44
N ALA A 57 -9.78 11.39 3.47
CA ALA A 57 -9.96 10.46 2.35
C ALA A 57 -8.72 10.44 1.45
N ASP A 58 -8.12 11.60 1.16
CA ASP A 58 -6.89 11.74 0.38
C ASP A 58 -5.70 11.09 1.10
N PHE A 59 -5.59 11.27 2.42
CA PHE A 59 -4.56 10.62 3.22
C PHE A 59 -4.69 9.10 3.21
N LYS A 60 -5.90 8.57 3.42
CA LYS A 60 -6.16 7.11 3.35
C LYS A 60 -5.81 6.53 1.98
N ARG A 61 -6.19 7.21 0.89
CA ARG A 61 -5.82 6.82 -0.48
C ARG A 61 -4.30 6.77 -0.67
N SER A 62 -3.61 7.81 -0.22
CA SER A 62 -2.14 7.92 -0.31
C SER A 62 -1.44 6.82 0.50
N ARG A 63 -1.99 6.46 1.67
CA ARG A 63 -1.47 5.38 2.52
C ARG A 63 -1.64 3.99 1.91
N ILE A 64 -2.76 3.74 1.22
CA ILE A 64 -2.99 2.48 0.49
C ILE A 64 -2.03 2.37 -0.69
N ALA A 65 -1.91 3.44 -1.50
CA ALA A 65 -0.96 3.48 -2.61
C ALA A 65 0.48 3.21 -2.13
N TYR A 66 0.88 3.76 -0.98
CA TYR A 66 2.16 3.45 -0.35
C TYR A 66 2.29 1.97 0.04
N SER A 67 1.25 1.38 0.64
CA SER A 67 1.28 -0.04 1.00
C SER A 67 1.42 -0.94 -0.23
N ASP A 68 0.79 -0.59 -1.35
CA ASP A 68 0.90 -1.33 -2.61
C ASP A 68 2.28 -1.13 -3.25
N GLU A 69 2.85 0.07 -3.21
CA GLU A 69 4.20 0.35 -3.68
C GLU A 69 5.26 -0.44 -2.88
N VAL A 70 5.15 -0.44 -1.54
CA VAL A 70 6.01 -1.24 -0.65
C VAL A 70 5.79 -2.74 -0.86
N ARG A 71 4.55 -3.17 -1.10
CA ARG A 71 4.24 -4.57 -1.41
C ARG A 71 4.88 -4.99 -2.74
N ASN A 72 4.80 -4.15 -3.76
CA ASN A 72 5.39 -4.41 -5.07
C ASN A 72 6.93 -4.40 -5.00
N GLU A 73 7.53 -3.50 -4.21
CA GLU A 73 8.97 -3.53 -3.92
C GLU A 73 9.41 -4.80 -3.18
N LEU A 74 8.60 -5.30 -2.23
CA LEU A 74 8.91 -6.49 -1.44
C LEU A 74 8.69 -7.80 -2.21
N LEU A 75 7.67 -7.86 -3.06
CA LEU A 75 7.34 -9.05 -3.86
C LEU A 75 8.15 -9.12 -5.16
N GLY A 76 8.89 -8.07 -5.51
CA GLY A 76 9.51 -7.91 -6.80
C GLY A 76 8.45 -7.63 -7.87
N ASP A 77 8.79 -6.78 -8.83
CA ASP A 77 7.94 -6.47 -9.97
C ASP A 77 7.47 -7.76 -10.67
N ASP A 78 6.22 -8.17 -10.41
CA ASP A 78 5.59 -9.35 -11.03
C ASP A 78 5.47 -9.20 -12.56
N GLY A 79 5.74 -8.01 -13.10
CA GLY A 79 5.88 -7.75 -14.54
C GLY A 79 7.08 -8.43 -15.19
N ASN A 80 8.16 -8.69 -14.45
CA ASN A 80 9.37 -9.37 -14.95
C ASN A 80 9.50 -10.83 -14.44
N SER A 81 8.54 -11.28 -13.64
CA SER A 81 8.50 -12.61 -13.02
C SER A 81 8.12 -13.70 -14.03
N SER A 82 7.21 -13.42 -14.96
CA SER A 82 6.72 -14.41 -15.94
C SER A 82 7.82 -14.97 -16.86
N GLU A 83 8.68 -14.10 -17.44
CA GLU A 83 9.76 -14.57 -18.32
C GLU A 83 10.85 -15.32 -17.55
N ASN A 84 11.24 -14.83 -16.38
CA ASN A 84 12.23 -15.51 -15.53
C ASN A 84 11.70 -16.85 -15.00
N GLN A 85 10.44 -16.91 -14.58
CA GLN A 85 9.79 -18.16 -14.18
C GLN A 85 9.74 -19.15 -15.35
N ARG A 86 9.39 -18.68 -16.56
CA ARG A 86 9.38 -19.51 -17.76
C ARG A 86 10.78 -20.04 -18.11
N ALA A 87 11.81 -19.20 -18.01
CA ALA A 87 13.19 -19.60 -18.22
C ALA A 87 13.63 -20.68 -17.21
N HIS A 88 13.29 -20.51 -15.93
CA HIS A 88 13.56 -21.51 -14.89
C HIS A 88 12.83 -22.83 -15.13
N LEU A 89 11.57 -22.80 -15.57
CA LEU A 89 10.80 -24.01 -15.88
C LEU A 89 11.40 -24.78 -17.07
N LEU A 90 11.88 -24.06 -18.10
CA LEU A 90 12.55 -24.67 -19.24
C LEU A 90 13.88 -25.33 -18.85
N ASP A 91 14.74 -24.65 -18.07
CA ASP A 91 15.99 -25.22 -17.56
C ASP A 91 15.73 -26.48 -16.73
N ASN A 92 14.73 -26.43 -15.84
CA ASN A 92 14.38 -27.58 -15.00
C ASN A 92 13.91 -28.77 -15.85
N THR A 93 13.07 -28.51 -16.86
CA THR A 93 12.57 -29.52 -17.78
C THR A 93 13.70 -30.16 -18.57
N GLU A 94 14.64 -29.37 -19.10
CA GLU A 94 15.79 -29.90 -19.84
C GLU A 94 16.71 -30.73 -18.94
N ARG A 95 16.97 -30.28 -17.71
CA ARG A 95 17.76 -31.03 -16.72
C ARG A 95 17.10 -32.35 -16.34
N LEU A 96 15.77 -32.35 -16.19
CA LEU A 96 14.99 -33.56 -15.92
C LEU A 96 15.12 -34.54 -17.10
N GLU A 97 14.96 -34.06 -18.32
CA GLU A 97 15.06 -34.89 -19.53
C GLU A 97 16.46 -35.50 -19.69
N ARG A 98 17.51 -34.71 -19.49
CA ARG A 98 18.91 -35.20 -19.51
C ARG A 98 19.14 -36.28 -18.45
N SER A 99 18.57 -36.09 -17.26
CA SER A 99 18.68 -37.06 -16.17
C SER A 99 17.92 -38.35 -16.48
N SER A 100 16.72 -38.24 -17.08
CA SER A 100 15.93 -39.37 -17.54
C SER A 100 16.67 -40.20 -18.58
N ARG A 101 17.25 -39.56 -19.60
CA ARG A 101 18.03 -40.25 -20.65
C ARG A 101 19.26 -40.97 -20.07
N ARG A 102 19.93 -40.36 -19.09
CA ARG A 102 21.07 -40.99 -18.40
C ARG A 102 20.67 -42.22 -17.59
N LEU A 103 19.53 -42.16 -16.90
CA LEU A 103 19.00 -43.31 -16.15
C LEU A 103 18.59 -44.44 -17.09
N GLU A 104 17.92 -44.13 -18.20
CA GLU A 104 17.52 -45.13 -19.19
C GLU A 104 18.72 -45.80 -19.85
N ALA A 105 19.74 -45.03 -20.23
CA ALA A 105 20.99 -45.57 -20.76
C ALA A 105 21.72 -46.46 -19.73
N GLY A 106 21.79 -46.03 -18.46
CA GLY A 106 22.36 -46.84 -17.38
C GLY A 106 21.59 -48.14 -17.14
N TYR A 107 20.26 -48.08 -17.22
CA TYR A 107 19.40 -49.26 -17.13
C TYR A 107 19.61 -50.23 -18.29
N GLN A 108 19.67 -49.75 -19.53
CA GLN A 108 19.96 -50.60 -20.70
C GLN A 108 21.30 -51.30 -20.56
N ILE A 109 22.36 -50.57 -20.17
CA ILE A 109 23.68 -51.17 -19.95
C ILE A 109 23.62 -52.25 -18.87
N ALA A 110 22.93 -52.01 -17.75
CA ALA A 110 22.80 -52.97 -16.67
C ALA A 110 21.95 -54.21 -17.04
N VAL A 111 21.06 -54.10 -18.03
CA VAL A 111 20.26 -55.23 -18.56
C VAL A 111 21.02 -55.99 -19.65
N GLU A 112 21.90 -55.31 -20.39
CA GLU A 112 22.73 -55.92 -21.43
C GLU A 112 23.97 -56.65 -20.88
N THR A 113 24.33 -56.46 -19.60
CA THR A 113 25.38 -57.19 -18.88
C THR A 113 24.83 -58.28 -17.96
#